data_AF-A0AAR2LEW4-F1
#
_entry.id   AF-A0AAR2LEW4-F1
#
_cell.length_a   1.000
_cell.length_b   1.000
_cell.length_c   1.000
_cell.angle_alpha   90.00
_cell.angle_beta   90.00
_cell.angle_gamma   90.00
#
_symmetry.space_group_name_H-M   'P 1'
#
loop_
_entity.id
_entity.type
_entity.pdbx_description
1 polymer ?
#
loop_
_entity_poly.entity_id
_entity_poly.type
_entity_poly.pdbx_seq_one_letter_code
_entity_poly.pdbx_strand_id
1 'polypeptide(L)'
;MSACLHLFNLKFAAKELQRNSKKCDKEEKVEKAKVKKAIQKGNMEVARIHAENAIRQKNQSVNFLRMSARVDAVAARVQTAVTMNKVTKSMAGVVKGMDATLKSMNLEKVSGVGERFHRSSLSPFETLDVQTQQMEDSMSSTTTLTTPQNQVDTLMQEMADEAGLDLNMELPQGQTGTVASSVASTEQDELSQRLAKLRDQV
;
A
#
# COMPACT_ATOMS: atom_id res chain seq x y z
N MET A 1 -0.06 21.43 -24.55
CA MET A 1 1.08 21.28 -23.61
C MET A 1 0.63 20.89 -22.20
N SER A 2 -0.44 21.49 -21.67
CA SER A 2 -0.92 21.26 -20.29
C SER A 2 -1.12 19.78 -19.88
N ALA A 3 -1.85 18.96 -20.64
CA ALA A 3 -2.15 17.57 -20.25
C ALA A 3 -0.90 16.66 -20.12
N CYS A 4 0.16 16.91 -20.90
CA CYS A 4 1.40 16.13 -20.81
C CYS A 4 2.21 16.49 -19.55
N LEU A 5 2.16 17.76 -19.13
CA LEU A 5 2.79 18.24 -17.89
C LEU A 5 2.09 17.66 -16.65
N HIS A 6 0.75 17.65 -16.63
CA HIS A 6 -0.02 17.06 -15.54
C HIS A 6 0.23 15.55 -15.40
N LEU A 7 0.33 14.84 -16.53
CA LEU A 7 0.68 13.43 -16.56
C LEU A 7 2.10 13.15 -16.03
N PHE A 8 3.06 14.03 -16.36
CA PHE A 8 4.41 13.96 -15.80
C PHE A 8 4.39 14.15 -14.28
N ASN A 9 3.68 15.16 -13.78
CA ASN A 9 3.55 15.42 -12.35
C ASN A 9 2.90 14.25 -11.59
N LEU A 10 1.87 13.61 -12.16
CA LEU A 10 1.25 12.42 -11.56
C LEU A 10 2.23 11.24 -11.47
N LYS A 11 2.98 10.96 -12.55
CA LYS A 11 4.01 9.89 -12.54
C LYS A 11 5.15 10.20 -11.58
N PHE A 12 5.53 11.47 -11.46
CA PHE A 12 6.54 11.91 -10.50
C PHE A 12 6.05 11.72 -9.06
N ALA A 13 4.84 12.20 -8.75
CA ALA A 13 4.21 12.03 -7.45
C ALA A 13 4.07 10.55 -7.07
N ALA A 14 3.63 9.68 -7.99
CA ALA A 14 3.55 8.24 -7.75
C ALA A 14 4.91 7.64 -7.31
N LYS A 15 6.00 8.02 -8.00
CA LYS A 15 7.37 7.59 -7.65
C LYS A 15 7.86 8.18 -6.33
N GLU A 16 7.52 9.43 -6.04
CA GLU A 16 7.87 10.09 -4.78
C GLU A 16 7.20 9.37 -3.59
N LEU A 17 5.92 9.04 -3.70
CA LEU A 17 5.21 8.25 -2.71
C LEU A 17 5.82 6.86 -2.51
N GLN A 18 6.25 6.21 -3.60
CA GLN A 18 6.94 4.92 -3.51
C GLN A 18 8.30 5.04 -2.81
N ARG A 19 9.03 6.15 -3.01
CA ARG A 19 10.27 6.44 -2.29
C ARG A 19 10.02 6.70 -0.81
N ASN A 20 8.96 7.44 -0.48
CA ASN A 20 8.57 7.72 0.89
C ASN A 20 8.16 6.44 1.63
N SER A 21 7.39 5.54 0.99
CA SER A 21 7.11 4.20 1.53
C SER A 21 8.40 3.43 1.84
N LYS A 22 9.35 3.35 0.90
CA LYS A 22 10.65 2.69 1.14
C LYS A 22 11.47 3.34 2.25
N LYS A 23 11.35 4.66 2.43
CA LYS A 23 12.01 5.38 3.54
C LYS A 23 11.37 4.99 4.87
N CYS A 24 10.04 4.93 4.94
CA CYS A 24 9.31 4.43 6.09
C CYS A 24 9.72 2.99 6.46
N ASP A 25 9.80 2.07 5.49
CA ASP A 25 10.26 0.69 5.76
C ASP A 25 11.68 0.62 6.34
N LYS A 26 12.57 1.51 5.90
CA LYS A 26 13.93 1.58 6.47
C LYS A 26 13.91 2.09 7.90
N GLU A 27 13.13 3.12 8.17
CA GLU A 27 12.96 3.68 9.51
C GLU A 27 12.28 2.67 10.46
N GLU A 28 11.31 1.88 9.99
CA GLU A 28 10.71 0.77 10.75
C GLU A 28 11.79 -0.23 11.22
N LYS A 29 12.68 -0.65 10.32
CA LYS A 29 13.77 -1.58 10.66
C LYS A 29 14.74 -1.00 11.69
N VAL A 30 15.03 0.30 11.58
CA VAL A 30 15.88 1.00 12.54
C VAL A 30 15.20 1.08 13.92
N GLU A 31 13.90 1.39 13.97
CA GLU A 31 13.15 1.42 15.23
C GLU A 31 13.05 0.01 15.86
N LYS A 32 12.81 -1.03 15.07
CA LYS A 32 12.88 -2.43 15.55
C LYS A 32 14.24 -2.77 16.16
N ALA A 33 15.35 -2.39 15.52
CA ALA A 33 16.67 -2.60 16.10
C ALA A 33 16.87 -1.86 17.44
N LYS A 34 16.24 -0.68 17.61
CA LYS A 34 16.23 0.04 18.89
C LYS A 34 15.36 -0.65 19.94
N VAL A 35 14.22 -1.24 19.56
CA VAL A 35 13.39 -2.07 20.45
C VAL A 35 14.21 -3.21 21.04
N LYS A 36 14.93 -3.98 20.21
CA LYS A 36 15.79 -5.08 20.70
C LYS A 36 16.80 -4.60 21.73
N LYS A 37 17.51 -3.51 21.42
CA LYS A 37 18.51 -2.91 22.32
C LYS A 37 17.89 -2.37 23.61
N ALA A 38 16.67 -1.86 23.58
CA ALA A 38 15.97 -1.37 24.76
C ALA A 38 15.51 -2.53 25.66
N ILE A 39 15.03 -3.63 25.06
CA ILE A 39 14.65 -4.86 25.76
C ILE A 39 15.88 -5.48 26.45
N GLN A 40 17.00 -5.61 25.75
CA GLN A 40 18.26 -6.13 26.31
C GLN A 40 18.75 -5.31 27.51
N LYS A 41 18.46 -4.01 27.54
CA LYS A 41 18.81 -3.12 28.67
C LYS A 41 17.79 -3.16 29.82
N GLY A 42 16.69 -3.91 29.68
CA GLY A 42 15.59 -3.96 30.65
C GLY A 42 14.66 -2.74 30.65
N ASN A 43 14.79 -1.84 29.66
CA ASN A 43 14.03 -0.59 29.61
C ASN A 43 12.72 -0.76 28.83
N MET A 44 11.72 -1.38 29.47
CA MET A 44 10.44 -1.74 28.85
C MET A 44 9.62 -0.52 28.37
N GLU A 45 9.68 0.62 29.06
CA GLU A 45 8.98 1.84 28.63
C GLU A 45 9.57 2.41 27.33
N VAL A 46 10.90 2.46 27.22
CA VAL A 46 11.59 2.93 26.02
C VAL A 46 11.38 1.97 24.85
N ALA A 47 11.38 0.66 25.13
CA ALA A 47 11.06 -0.36 24.14
C ALA A 47 9.63 -0.20 23.60
N ARG A 48 8.64 0.07 24.46
CA ARG A 48 7.24 0.33 24.02
C ARG A 48 7.14 1.54 23.10
N ILE A 49 7.80 2.65 23.41
CA ILE A 49 7.81 3.86 22.56
C ILE A 49 8.43 3.56 21.18
N HIS A 50 9.54 2.82 21.13
CA HIS A 50 10.15 2.43 19.86
C HIS A 50 9.29 1.43 19.08
N ALA A 51 8.56 0.54 19.77
CA ALA A 51 7.63 -0.39 19.15
C ALA A 51 6.42 0.33 18.53
N GLU A 52 5.84 1.31 19.24
CA GLU A 52 4.79 2.19 18.71
C GLU A 52 5.25 2.94 17.46
N ASN A 53 6.47 3.50 17.50
CA ASN A 53 7.07 4.18 16.35
C ASN A 53 7.27 3.23 15.16
N ALA A 54 7.72 1.99 15.40
CA ALA A 54 7.87 0.98 14.35
C ALA A 54 6.52 0.63 13.70
N ILE A 55 5.47 0.38 14.49
CA ILE A 55 4.13 0.10 13.96
C ILE A 55 3.59 1.29 13.17
N ARG A 56 3.73 2.52 13.69
CA ARG A 56 3.34 3.73 12.96
C ARG A 56 4.05 3.82 11.62
N GLN A 57 5.35 3.56 11.58
CA GLN A 57 6.14 3.66 10.35
C GLN A 57 5.76 2.59 9.32
N LYS A 58 5.48 1.37 9.77
CA LYS A 58 4.93 0.29 8.94
C LYS A 58 3.60 0.68 8.31
N ASN A 59 2.68 1.24 9.11
CA ASN A 59 1.37 1.68 8.63
C ASN A 59 1.47 2.87 7.67
N GLN A 60 2.37 3.81 7.92
CA GLN A 60 2.68 4.90 6.99
C GLN A 60 3.23 4.38 5.66
N SER A 61 4.13 3.38 5.70
CA SER A 61 4.67 2.77 4.48
C SER A 61 3.57 2.15 3.62
N VAL A 62 2.69 1.34 4.23
CA VAL A 62 1.56 0.71 3.53
C VAL A 62 0.62 1.77 2.95
N ASN A 63 0.35 2.85 3.67
CA ASN A 63 -0.50 3.93 3.18
C ASN A 63 0.14 4.66 1.99
N PHE A 64 1.43 5.00 2.06
CA PHE A 64 2.16 5.60 0.94
C PHE A 64 2.20 4.67 -0.28
N LEU A 65 2.39 3.38 -0.09
CA LEU A 65 2.40 2.39 -1.17
C LEU A 65 1.02 2.30 -1.83
N ARG A 66 -0.06 2.26 -1.03
CA ARG A 66 -1.44 2.25 -1.52
C ARG A 66 -1.77 3.51 -2.30
N MET A 67 -1.37 4.68 -1.79
CA MET A 67 -1.57 5.96 -2.48
C MET A 67 -0.76 6.03 -3.78
N SER A 68 0.49 5.55 -3.76
CA SER A 68 1.34 5.44 -4.96
C SER A 68 0.66 4.59 -6.05
N ALA A 69 0.14 3.41 -5.70
CA ALA A 69 -0.56 2.54 -6.64
C ALA A 69 -1.82 3.20 -7.24
N ARG A 70 -2.58 3.94 -6.44
CA ARG A 70 -3.75 4.70 -6.91
C ARG A 70 -3.35 5.80 -7.89
N VAL A 71 -2.33 6.59 -7.55
CA VAL A 71 -1.84 7.67 -8.42
C VAL A 71 -1.28 7.11 -9.73
N ASP A 72 -0.56 5.98 -9.68
CA ASP A 72 -0.04 5.33 -10.88
C ASP A 72 -1.17 4.79 -11.78
N ALA A 73 -2.22 4.21 -11.20
CA ALA A 73 -3.42 3.80 -11.95
C ALA A 73 -4.12 4.98 -12.64
N VAL A 74 -4.26 6.12 -11.94
CA VAL A 74 -4.80 7.35 -12.52
C VAL A 74 -3.88 7.86 -13.64
N ALA A 75 -2.57 7.88 -13.42
CA ALA A 75 -1.59 8.28 -14.43
C ALA A 75 -1.66 7.39 -15.68
N ALA A 76 -1.87 6.08 -15.54
CA ALA A 76 -2.04 5.16 -16.66
C ALA A 76 -3.31 5.47 -17.47
N ARG A 77 -4.44 5.74 -16.80
CA ARG A 77 -5.69 6.16 -17.48
C ARG A 77 -5.50 7.48 -18.23
N VAL A 78 -4.86 8.46 -17.60
CA VAL A 78 -4.54 9.76 -18.24
C VAL A 78 -3.60 9.57 -19.43
N GLN A 79 -2.60 8.70 -19.33
CA GLN A 79 -1.69 8.38 -20.44
C GLN A 79 -2.47 7.82 -21.64
N THR A 80 -3.39 6.87 -21.41
CA THR A 80 -4.25 6.32 -22.47
C THR A 80 -5.10 7.41 -23.11
N ALA A 81 -5.74 8.27 -22.31
CA ALA A 81 -6.54 9.38 -22.81
C ALA A 81 -5.71 10.37 -23.66
N VAL A 82 -4.49 10.72 -23.21
CA VAL A 82 -3.58 11.59 -23.97
C VAL A 82 -3.15 10.96 -25.29
N THR A 83 -2.84 9.65 -25.31
CA THR A 83 -2.50 8.93 -26.54
C THR A 83 -3.69 8.86 -27.50
N MET A 84 -4.88 8.53 -26.99
CA MET A 84 -6.09 8.46 -27.81
C MET A 84 -6.47 9.84 -28.39
N ASN A 85 -6.25 10.92 -27.62
CA ASN A 85 -6.45 12.28 -28.11
C ASN A 85 -5.47 12.63 -29.25
N LYS A 86 -4.21 12.19 -29.16
CA LYS A 86 -3.23 12.35 -30.25
C LYS A 86 -3.68 11.59 -31.51
N VAL A 87 -4.10 10.33 -31.37
CA VAL A 87 -4.61 9.52 -32.50
C VAL A 87 -5.83 10.20 -33.13
N THR A 88 -6.78 10.65 -32.31
CA THR A 88 -7.99 11.36 -32.80
C THR A 88 -7.63 12.63 -33.56
N LYS A 89 -6.66 13.42 -33.07
CA LYS A 89 -6.17 14.62 -33.79
C LYS A 89 -5.52 14.27 -35.12
N SER A 90 -4.69 13.22 -35.17
CA SER A 90 -4.10 12.74 -36.42
C SER A 90 -5.16 12.26 -37.41
N MET A 91 -6.14 11.48 -36.95
CA MET A 91 -7.27 11.04 -37.77
C MET A 91 -8.09 12.22 -38.29
N ALA A 92 -8.36 13.23 -37.46
CA ALA A 92 -9.06 14.44 -37.90
C ALA A 92 -8.28 15.20 -38.99
N GLY A 93 -6.94 15.25 -38.89
CA GLY A 93 -6.07 15.81 -39.93
C GLY A 93 -6.16 15.02 -41.25
N VAL A 94 -6.09 13.68 -41.18
CA VAL A 94 -6.22 12.81 -42.35
C VAL A 94 -7.61 12.93 -42.99
N VAL A 95 -8.69 12.95 -42.19
CA VAL A 95 -10.06 13.12 -42.68
C VAL A 95 -10.24 14.47 -43.37
N LYS A 96 -9.68 15.56 -42.82
CA LYS A 96 -9.69 16.87 -43.49
C LYS A 96 -8.91 16.86 -44.80
N GLY A 97 -7.74 16.22 -44.84
CA GLY A 97 -6.96 16.04 -46.07
C GLY A 97 -7.73 15.24 -47.12
N MET A 98 -8.38 14.16 -46.70
CA MET A 98 -9.22 13.33 -47.55
C MET A 98 -10.47 14.06 -48.05
N ASP A 99 -11.15 14.87 -47.23
CA ASP A 99 -12.28 15.72 -47.66
C ASP A 99 -11.86 16.72 -48.74
N ALA A 100 -10.69 17.35 -48.58
CA ALA A 100 -10.13 18.25 -49.59
C ALA A 100 -9.82 17.52 -50.90
N THR A 101 -9.27 16.31 -50.85
CA THR A 101 -9.02 15.47 -52.03
C THR A 101 -10.33 14.99 -52.68
N LEU A 102 -11.33 14.57 -51.89
CA LEU A 102 -12.64 14.11 -52.40
C LEU A 102 -13.45 15.25 -53.03
N LYS A 103 -13.37 16.48 -52.50
CA LYS A 103 -13.91 17.67 -53.18
C LYS A 103 -13.27 17.92 -54.55
N SER A 104 -12.01 17.55 -54.73
CA SER A 104 -11.32 17.65 -56.02
C SER A 104 -11.61 16.46 -56.96
N MET A 105 -12.16 15.36 -56.46
CA MET A 105 -12.50 14.14 -57.21
C MET A 105 -14.01 13.80 -57.10
N ASN A 106 -14.82 14.44 -57.96
CA ASN A 106 -16.18 14.06 -58.37
C ASN A 106 -17.20 13.63 -57.28
N LEU A 107 -18.10 14.57 -56.95
CA LEU A 107 -19.19 14.48 -55.96
C LEU A 107 -20.35 13.52 -56.29
N GLU A 108 -20.35 12.81 -57.41
CA GLU A 108 -21.49 11.94 -57.80
C GLU A 108 -21.47 10.52 -57.18
N LYS A 109 -20.40 10.07 -56.50
CA LYS A 109 -20.30 8.69 -55.97
C LYS A 109 -20.32 8.55 -54.42
N VAL A 110 -20.51 9.63 -53.65
CA VAL A 110 -20.25 9.65 -52.19
C VAL A 110 -21.51 9.79 -51.30
N SER A 111 -22.69 9.34 -51.75
CA SER A 111 -23.91 9.40 -50.91
C SER A 111 -23.92 8.40 -49.73
N GLY A 112 -23.04 7.39 -49.71
CA GLY A 112 -23.04 6.32 -48.70
C GLY A 112 -22.04 6.44 -47.54
N VAL A 113 -21.27 7.53 -47.45
CA VAL A 113 -20.20 7.71 -46.43
C VAL A 113 -20.64 8.64 -45.28
N GLY A 114 -21.56 9.59 -45.52
CA GLY A 114 -22.06 10.51 -44.49
C GLY A 114 -22.81 9.81 -43.35
N GLU A 115 -23.57 8.76 -43.65
CA GLU A 115 -24.40 8.05 -42.67
C GLU A 115 -23.58 7.10 -41.76
N ARG A 116 -22.44 6.60 -42.26
CA ARG A 116 -21.49 5.80 -41.46
C ARG A 116 -20.64 6.65 -40.53
N PHE A 117 -20.39 7.91 -40.89
CA PHE A 117 -19.65 8.86 -40.06
C PHE A 117 -20.48 9.34 -38.85
N HIS A 118 -21.80 9.52 -39.03
CA HIS A 118 -22.69 9.84 -37.91
C HIS A 118 -22.75 8.70 -36.88
N ARG A 119 -22.77 7.43 -37.31
CA ARG A 119 -22.81 6.29 -36.37
C ARG A 119 -21.49 6.01 -35.67
N SER A 120 -20.35 6.23 -36.34
CA SER A 120 -19.02 6.05 -35.73
C SER A 120 -18.59 7.22 -34.84
N SER A 121 -19.21 8.40 -34.99
CA SER A 121 -18.84 9.60 -34.21
C SER A 121 -19.72 9.82 -32.97
N LEU A 122 -20.83 9.09 -32.78
CA LEU A 122 -21.81 9.36 -31.71
C LEU A 122 -21.79 8.42 -30.50
N SER A 123 -20.89 7.44 -30.40
CA SER A 123 -20.73 6.73 -29.11
C SER A 123 -19.30 6.23 -28.89
N PRO A 124 -18.54 6.99 -28.08
CA PRO A 124 -17.75 6.35 -27.03
C PRO A 124 -17.82 7.10 -25.69
N PHE A 125 -18.99 7.65 -25.31
CA PHE A 125 -19.11 8.42 -24.06
C PHE A 125 -19.65 7.64 -22.85
N GLU A 126 -20.21 6.45 -23.02
CA GLU A 126 -20.89 5.77 -21.92
C GLU A 126 -20.20 4.46 -21.56
N THR A 127 -19.12 4.56 -20.77
CA THR A 127 -18.75 3.66 -19.67
C THR A 127 -17.34 4.00 -19.23
N LEU A 128 -17.19 5.00 -18.37
CA LEU A 128 -15.95 5.15 -17.63
C LEU A 128 -16.16 5.80 -16.25
N ASP A 129 -17.31 5.56 -15.61
CA ASP A 129 -17.51 6.10 -14.26
C ASP A 129 -18.62 5.43 -13.42
N VAL A 130 -18.49 4.14 -13.04
CA VAL A 130 -19.36 3.52 -12.00
C VAL A 130 -18.62 2.49 -11.10
N GLN A 131 -17.30 2.59 -10.90
CA GLN A 131 -16.61 1.65 -10.00
C GLN A 131 -15.60 2.25 -9.04
N THR A 132 -15.49 3.58 -8.98
CA THR A 132 -14.57 4.26 -8.05
C THR A 132 -15.28 4.70 -6.76
N GLN A 133 -16.59 4.98 -6.80
CA GLN A 133 -17.32 5.53 -5.65
C GLN A 133 -17.56 4.51 -4.50
N GLN A 134 -17.85 3.24 -4.80
CA GLN A 134 -18.16 2.25 -3.75
C GLN A 134 -16.93 1.69 -3.01
N MET A 135 -15.71 1.98 -3.48
CA MET A 135 -14.48 1.55 -2.80
C MET A 135 -13.82 2.67 -1.98
N GLU A 136 -14.26 3.92 -2.15
CA GLU A 136 -13.80 5.10 -1.40
C GLU A 136 -14.44 5.16 0.01
N ASP A 137 -15.75 4.91 0.11
CA ASP A 137 -16.52 5.06 1.36
C ASP A 137 -16.23 4.00 2.43
N SER A 138 -15.67 2.84 2.05
CA SER A 138 -15.25 1.81 3.02
C SER A 138 -13.85 2.02 3.61
N MET A 139 -13.07 2.99 3.09
CA MET A 139 -11.66 3.15 3.46
C MET A 139 -11.34 4.43 4.24
N SER A 140 -12.31 5.32 4.43
CA SER A 140 -12.12 6.59 5.16
C SER A 140 -12.10 6.43 6.70
N SER A 141 -12.51 5.28 7.24
CA SER A 141 -12.61 5.04 8.68
C SER A 141 -11.31 4.62 9.39
N THR A 142 -10.14 4.56 8.72
CA THR A 142 -8.96 3.84 9.27
C THR A 142 -7.90 4.72 9.98
N THR A 143 -7.99 6.04 9.96
CA THR A 143 -6.85 6.87 10.44
C THR A 143 -6.73 6.97 11.97
N THR A 144 -7.81 6.74 12.73
CA THR A 144 -7.81 6.82 14.22
C THR A 144 -7.38 5.52 14.92
N LEU A 145 -7.14 4.44 14.17
CA LEU A 145 -6.75 3.10 14.67
C LEU A 145 -5.37 2.67 14.13
N THR A 146 -4.47 3.62 13.88
CA THR A 146 -3.17 3.32 13.24
C THR A 146 -2.12 2.74 14.18
N THR A 147 -2.42 2.63 15.48
CA THR A 147 -1.54 1.94 16.45
C THR A 147 -2.37 1.21 17.52
N PRO A 148 -3.01 0.07 17.20
CA PRO A 148 -3.72 -0.71 18.20
C PRO A 148 -2.75 -1.24 19.26
N GLN A 149 -3.11 -1.11 20.55
CA GLN A 149 -2.29 -1.60 21.68
C GLN A 149 -1.85 -3.06 21.47
N ASN A 150 -2.77 -3.92 21.02
CA ASN A 150 -2.50 -5.33 20.72
C ASN A 150 -1.35 -5.55 19.72
N GLN A 151 -1.19 -4.67 18.72
CA GLN A 151 -0.09 -4.79 17.74
C GLN A 151 1.26 -4.42 18.36
N VAL A 152 1.26 -3.47 19.29
CA VAL A 152 2.45 -3.07 20.05
C VAL A 152 2.85 -4.20 21.00
N ASP A 153 1.90 -4.76 21.72
CA ASP A 153 2.15 -5.86 22.67
C ASP A 153 2.65 -7.12 21.93
N THR A 154 2.06 -7.47 20.79
CA THR A 154 2.52 -8.59 19.95
C THR A 154 3.94 -8.34 19.44
N LEU A 155 4.24 -7.13 18.95
CA LEU A 155 5.58 -6.78 18.48
C LEU A 155 6.60 -6.79 19.62
N MET A 156 6.23 -6.34 20.82
CA MET A 156 7.08 -6.39 22.00
C MET A 156 7.42 -7.82 22.40
N GLN A 157 6.44 -8.74 22.36
CA GLN A 157 6.64 -10.16 22.62
C GLN A 157 7.60 -10.79 21.61
N GLU A 158 7.34 -10.60 20.30
CA GLU A 158 8.18 -11.13 19.21
C GLU A 158 9.63 -10.63 19.33
N MET A 159 9.81 -9.35 19.64
CA MET A 159 11.13 -8.74 19.77
C MET A 159 11.84 -9.14 21.07
N ALA A 160 11.09 -9.48 22.13
CA ALA A 160 11.63 -10.04 23.36
C ALA A 160 12.08 -11.49 23.16
N ASP A 161 11.29 -12.29 22.44
CA ASP A 161 11.64 -13.67 22.07
C ASP A 161 12.89 -13.69 21.18
N GLU A 162 12.94 -12.82 20.16
CA GLU A 162 14.13 -12.67 19.32
C GLU A 162 15.36 -12.22 20.11
N ALA A 163 15.22 -11.25 21.03
CA ALA A 163 16.33 -10.79 21.87
C ALA A 163 16.79 -11.88 22.86
N GLY A 164 15.87 -12.65 23.43
CA GLY A 164 16.15 -13.75 24.34
C GLY A 164 16.85 -14.93 23.64
N LEU A 165 16.47 -15.21 22.39
CA LEU A 165 17.14 -16.20 21.55
C LEU A 165 18.56 -15.76 21.16
N ASP A 166 18.77 -14.48 20.84
CA ASP A 166 20.09 -13.92 20.49
C ASP A 166 21.04 -13.95 21.71
N LEU A 167 20.55 -13.54 22.89
CA LEU A 167 21.29 -13.64 24.16
C LEU A 167 21.69 -15.08 24.50
N ASN A 168 20.78 -16.05 24.28
CA ASN A 168 21.05 -17.46 24.52
C ASN A 168 21.99 -18.09 23.47
N MET A 169 22.15 -17.48 22.29
CA MET A 169 23.10 -17.88 21.25
C MET A 169 24.48 -17.20 21.40
N GLU A 170 24.55 -15.97 21.92
CA GLU A 170 25.81 -15.24 22.18
C GLU A 170 26.54 -15.69 23.46
N LEU A 171 25.85 -16.34 24.40
CA LEU A 171 26.49 -16.96 25.54
C LEU A 171 27.21 -18.25 25.08
N PRO A 172 28.56 -18.35 25.23
CA PRO A 172 29.25 -19.59 24.94
C PRO A 172 28.67 -20.68 25.84
N GLN A 173 28.48 -21.89 25.31
CA GLN A 173 28.18 -23.11 26.08
C GLN A 173 29.32 -23.40 27.07
N GLY A 174 29.37 -22.63 28.15
CA GLY A 174 30.32 -22.74 29.25
C GLY A 174 29.53 -22.85 30.53
N GLN A 175 29.28 -24.08 30.95
CA GLN A 175 28.87 -24.52 32.30
C GLN A 175 28.02 -23.53 33.12
N THR A 176 26.74 -23.87 33.36
CA THR A 176 26.14 -23.99 34.71
C THR A 176 24.71 -24.53 34.58
N GLY A 177 24.32 -25.39 35.52
CA GLY A 177 23.19 -26.32 35.39
C GLY A 177 21.78 -25.72 35.48
N THR A 178 20.84 -26.44 34.88
CA THR A 178 19.53 -26.87 35.43
C THR A 178 18.61 -25.90 36.21
N VAL A 179 18.78 -24.58 36.20
CA VAL A 179 17.92 -23.70 37.04
C VAL A 179 16.91 -22.84 36.26
N ALA A 180 17.00 -22.71 34.93
CA ALA A 180 16.09 -21.79 34.19
C ALA A 180 14.76 -22.41 33.73
N SER A 181 14.55 -23.72 33.85
CA SER A 181 13.28 -24.36 33.44
C SER A 181 12.18 -24.35 34.50
N SER A 182 12.44 -23.89 35.72
CA SER A 182 11.48 -23.99 36.83
C SER A 182 10.45 -22.86 36.89
N VAL A 183 10.79 -21.64 36.46
CA VAL A 183 9.90 -20.48 36.66
C VAL A 183 8.76 -20.42 35.64
N ALA A 184 9.04 -20.75 34.38
CA ALA A 184 8.03 -20.81 33.33
C ALA A 184 7.10 -22.02 33.46
N SER A 185 7.57 -23.13 34.05
CA SER A 185 6.75 -24.31 34.30
C SER A 185 5.85 -24.13 35.53
N THR A 186 6.29 -23.42 36.57
CA THR A 186 5.43 -23.11 37.73
C THR A 186 4.25 -22.21 37.37
N GLU A 187 4.43 -21.21 36.51
CA GLU A 187 3.33 -20.33 36.08
C GLU A 187 2.33 -21.06 35.17
N GLN A 188 2.82 -21.97 34.31
CA GLN A 188 1.94 -22.81 33.49
C GLN A 188 1.14 -23.82 34.33
N ASP A 189 1.75 -24.43 35.35
CA ASP A 189 1.04 -25.37 36.23
C ASP A 189 -0.02 -24.67 37.11
N GLU A 190 0.25 -23.47 37.61
CA GLU A 190 -0.74 -22.68 38.38
C GLU A 190 -1.94 -22.25 37.53
N LEU A 191 -1.70 -21.81 36.28
CA LEU A 191 -2.77 -21.48 35.33
C LEU A 191 -3.61 -22.71 34.96
N SER A 192 -2.97 -23.85 34.77
CA SER A 192 -3.62 -25.13 34.47
C SER A 192 -4.52 -25.59 35.62
N GLN A 193 -4.05 -25.46 36.86
CA GLN A 193 -4.84 -25.76 38.05
C GLN A 193 -6.03 -24.81 38.25
N ARG A 194 -5.86 -23.51 37.97
CA ARG A 194 -6.96 -22.54 38.03
C ARG A 194 -8.03 -22.81 36.98
N LEU A 195 -7.65 -23.17 35.76
CA LEU A 195 -8.57 -23.55 34.69
C LEU A 195 -9.33 -24.85 34.98
N ALA A 196 -8.67 -25.82 35.61
CA ALA A 196 -9.32 -27.07 36.03
C ALA A 196 -10.39 -26.82 37.11
N LYS A 197 -10.08 -26.00 38.12
CA LYS A 197 -11.05 -25.62 39.17
C LYS A 197 -12.26 -24.85 38.64
N LEU A 198 -12.06 -24.04 37.58
CA LEU A 198 -13.15 -23.30 36.93
C LEU A 198 -14.03 -24.20 36.05
N ARG A 199 -13.48 -25.29 35.50
CA ARG A 199 -14.25 -26.29 34.75
C ARG A 199 -15.09 -27.21 35.64
N ASP A 200 -14.65 -27.46 36.87
CA ASP A 200 -15.39 -28.26 37.86
C ASP A 200 -16.53 -27.49 38.53
N GLN A 201 -16.60 -26.17 38.31
CA GLN A 201 -17.59 -25.27 38.93
C GLN A 201 -18.76 -24.91 38.00
N VAL A 202 -18.83 -25.54 36.82
CA VAL A 202 -19.94 -25.47 35.84
C VAL A 202 -20.60 -26.84 35.76
#